data_AF-Q1HPA4-F1
#
_entry.id   AF-Q1HPA4-F1
#
_cell.length_a   1.000
_cell.length_b   1.000
_cell.length_c   1.000
_cell.angle_alpha   90.00
_cell.angle_beta   90.00
_cell.angle_gamma   90.00
#
_symmetry.space_group_name_H-M   'P 1'
#
loop_
_entity.id
_entity.type
_entity.pdbx_description
1 polymer ?
#
loop_
_entity_poly.entity_id
_entity_poly.type
_entity_poly.pdbx_seq_one_letter_code
_entity_poly.pdbx_strand_id
1 'polypeptide(L)'
;EGEAGRKKVLQYTRYASVGFAIVQAIGQVLYLRPYVNDFSTQWVLSSVTILTLGAVVTTYIGERISDLKLGNGTSLLIFTNILSYLPASFGRTVVQAYQDGNYIGLVTIIISFFLLVLGIVYVQEAER
;
A
#
# COMPACT_ATOMS: atom_id res chain seq x y z
N GLU A 1 0.11 31.09 14.78
CA GLU A 1 1.28 30.20 14.53
C GLU A 1 1.05 29.35 13.27
N GLY A 2 0.91 29.99 12.10
CA GLY A 2 0.40 29.40 10.86
C GLY A 2 1.36 28.43 10.15
N GLU A 3 1.86 28.78 8.95
CA GLU A 3 2.70 27.88 8.14
C GLU A 3 3.91 27.31 8.87
N ALA A 4 4.51 28.08 9.79
CA ALA A 4 5.63 27.64 10.62
C ALA A 4 5.24 26.51 11.60
N GLY A 5 4.03 26.55 12.18
CA GLY A 5 3.49 25.50 13.04
C GLY A 5 3.19 24.22 12.26
N ARG A 6 2.60 24.37 11.05
CA ARG A 6 2.32 23.24 10.15
C ARG A 6 3.60 22.53 9.70
N LYS A 7 4.67 23.28 9.39
CA LYS A 7 6.00 22.71 9.08
C LYS A 7 6.61 21.94 10.25
N LYS A 8 6.47 22.45 11.49
CA LYS A 8 6.93 21.77 12.71
C LYS A 8 6.22 20.43 12.92
N VAL A 9 4.89 20.41 12.81
CA VAL A 9 4.09 19.18 12.94
C VAL A 9 4.51 18.16 11.88
N LEU A 10 4.71 18.60 10.63
CA LEU A 10 5.14 17.71 9.54
C LEU A 10 6.51 17.06 9.82
N GLN A 11 7.45 17.81 10.40
CA GLN A 11 8.75 17.27 10.82
C GLN A 11 8.60 16.20 11.92
N TYR A 12 7.77 16.45 12.94
CA TYR A 12 7.51 15.45 13.98
C TYR A 12 6.86 14.19 13.42
N THR A 13 5.86 14.34 12.55
CA THR A 13 5.21 13.20 11.88
C THR A 13 6.20 12.40 11.05
N ARG A 14 7.16 13.07 10.38
CA ARG A 14 8.22 12.38 9.64
C ARG A 14 9.14 11.57 10.55
N TYR A 15 9.59 12.12 11.67
CA TYR A 15 10.42 11.33 12.60
C TYR A 15 9.65 10.16 13.21
N ALA A 16 8.37 10.36 13.53
CA ALA A 16 7.49 9.30 14.00
C ALA A 16 7.33 8.19 12.93
N SER A 17 7.11 8.56 11.66
CA SER A 17 6.93 7.58 10.58
C SER A 17 8.18 6.74 10.33
N VAL A 18 9.38 7.33 10.43
CA VAL A 18 10.64 6.57 10.36
C VAL A 18 10.75 5.58 11.53
N GLY A 19 10.43 6.01 12.76
CA GLY A 19 10.41 5.13 13.92
C GLY A 19 9.45 3.95 13.74
N PHE A 20 8.23 4.21 13.26
CA PHE A 20 7.25 3.18 12.92
C PHE A 20 7.75 2.24 11.82
N ALA A 21 8.39 2.77 10.77
CA ALA A 21 8.94 1.96 9.68
C ALA A 21 10.03 0.98 10.14
N ILE A 22 10.87 1.38 11.11
CA ILE A 22 11.89 0.49 11.68
C ILE A 22 11.22 -0.67 12.44
N VAL A 23 10.27 -0.37 13.32
CA VAL A 23 9.56 -1.40 14.09
C VAL A 23 8.81 -2.36 13.16
N GLN A 24 8.15 -1.82 12.13
CA GLN A 24 7.45 -2.62 11.14
C GLN A 24 8.40 -3.47 10.29
N ALA A 25 9.57 -2.95 9.90
CA ALA A 25 10.58 -3.70 9.17
C ALA A 25 11.11 -4.89 9.98
N ILE A 26 11.35 -4.72 11.29
CA ILE A 26 11.75 -5.82 12.18
C ILE A 26 10.65 -6.89 12.23
N GLY A 27 9.38 -6.48 12.41
CA GLY A 27 8.24 -7.40 12.37
C GLY A 27 8.15 -8.19 11.06
N GLN A 28 8.38 -7.53 9.93
CA GLN A 28 8.35 -8.16 8.62
C GLN A 28 9.49 -9.17 8.44
N VAL A 29 10.70 -8.85 8.90
CA VAL A 29 11.84 -9.78 8.83
C VAL A 29 11.62 -11.00 9.72
N LEU A 30 11.01 -10.84 10.90
CA LEU A 30 10.62 -11.97 11.76
C LEU A 30 9.55 -12.85 11.11
N TYR A 31 8.58 -12.23 10.41
CA TYR A 31 7.57 -12.96 9.65
C TYR A 31 8.17 -13.76 8.48
N LEU A 32 9.23 -13.25 7.86
CA LEU A 32 9.93 -13.94 6.76
C LEU A 32 10.86 -15.06 7.24
N ARG A 33 11.11 -15.20 8.54
CA ARG A 33 12.02 -16.20 9.12
C ARG A 33 11.84 -17.63 8.59
N PRO A 34 10.62 -18.21 8.46
CA PRO A 34 10.46 -19.58 7.97
C PRO A 34 10.70 -19.74 6.46
N TYR A 35 10.78 -18.64 5.71
CA TYR A 35 10.96 -18.66 4.25
C TYR A 35 12.40 -18.33 3.82
N VAL A 36 13.30 -18.11 4.77
CA VAL A 36 14.69 -17.69 4.53
C VAL A 36 15.63 -18.80 4.98
N ASN A 37 16.41 -19.33 4.03
CA ASN A 37 17.33 -20.44 4.29
C ASN A 37 18.54 -20.02 5.15
N ASP A 38 19.05 -18.79 4.97
CA ASP A 38 20.19 -18.25 5.72
C ASP A 38 19.77 -17.05 6.58
N PHE A 39 19.32 -17.32 7.80
CA PHE A 39 18.96 -16.29 8.78
C PHE A 39 20.20 -15.81 9.55
N SER A 40 21.16 -15.20 8.84
CA SER A 40 22.33 -14.59 9.49
C SER A 40 21.99 -13.21 10.08
N THR A 41 22.66 -12.82 11.17
CA THR A 41 22.50 -11.48 11.78
C THR A 41 22.80 -10.37 10.77
N GLN A 42 23.75 -10.58 9.86
CA GLN A 42 24.10 -9.65 8.80
C GLN A 42 22.94 -9.47 7.79
N TRP A 43 22.26 -10.57 7.42
CA TRP A 43 21.10 -10.54 6.53
C TRP A 43 19.92 -9.81 7.18
N VAL A 44 19.64 -10.08 8.45
CA VAL A 44 18.57 -9.41 9.20
C VAL A 44 18.81 -7.90 9.25
N LEU A 45 20.01 -7.48 9.64
CA LEU A 45 20.36 -6.07 9.72
C LEU A 45 20.24 -5.39 8.35
N SER A 46 20.79 -6.03 7.30
CA SER A 46 20.71 -5.51 5.93
C SER A 46 19.25 -5.40 5.44
N SER A 47 18.42 -6.41 5.68
CA SER A 47 17.01 -6.42 5.28
C SER A 47 16.21 -5.35 6.00
N VAL A 48 16.39 -5.18 7.31
CA VAL A 48 15.73 -4.11 8.07
C VAL A 48 16.14 -2.74 7.54
N THR A 49 17.43 -2.50 7.32
CA THR A 49 17.92 -1.23 6.77
C THR A 49 17.34 -0.95 5.37
N ILE A 50 17.32 -1.94 4.47
CA ILE A 50 16.77 -1.78 3.12
C ILE A 50 15.27 -1.49 3.17
N LEU A 51 14.51 -2.20 4.01
CA LEU A 51 13.06 -1.98 4.16
C LEU A 51 12.76 -0.59 4.73
N THR A 52 13.49 -0.16 5.76
CA THR A 52 13.35 1.19 6.32
C THR A 52 13.74 2.25 5.28
N LEU A 53 14.85 2.08 4.56
CA LEU A 53 15.25 3.01 3.50
C LEU A 53 14.20 3.10 2.39
N GLY A 54 13.64 1.97 1.96
CA GLY A 54 12.55 1.93 0.98
C GLY A 54 11.33 2.73 1.44
N ALA A 55 10.89 2.54 2.69
CA ALA A 55 9.76 3.27 3.27
C ALA A 55 10.03 4.79 3.35
N VAL A 56 11.24 5.20 3.73
CA VAL A 56 11.66 6.61 3.77
C VAL A 56 11.69 7.22 2.36
N VAL A 57 12.18 6.48 1.37
CA VAL A 57 12.19 6.92 -0.02
C VAL A 57 10.76 7.09 -0.55
N THR A 58 9.86 6.13 -0.29
CA THR A 58 8.45 6.23 -0.72
C THR A 58 7.74 7.42 -0.11
N THR A 59 7.92 7.65 1.20
CA THR A 59 7.33 8.82 1.88
C THR A 59 7.89 10.14 1.34
N TYR A 60 9.20 10.19 1.06
CA TYR A 60 9.81 11.35 0.41
C TYR A 60 9.22 11.63 -0.98
N ILE A 61 8.99 10.59 -1.79
CA ILE A 61 8.32 10.74 -3.10
C ILE A 61 6.89 11.27 -2.92
N GLY A 62 6.16 10.78 -1.93
CA GLY A 62 4.79 11.24 -1.63
C GLY A 62 4.73 12.71 -1.26
N GLU A 63 5.70 13.20 -0.49
CA GLU A 63 5.82 14.63 -0.21
C GLU A 63 6.11 15.44 -1.47
N ARG A 64 7.00 14.97 -2.35
CA ARG A 64 7.26 15.65 -3.64
C ARG A 64 6.05 15.69 -4.56
N ILE A 65 5.23 14.66 -4.59
CA ILE A 65 3.97 14.67 -5.35
C ILE A 65 2.99 15.71 -4.75
N SER A 66 2.99 15.86 -3.42
CA SER A 66 2.15 16.86 -2.75
C SER A 66 2.59 18.29 -3.08
N ASP A 67 3.90 18.53 -3.22
CA ASP A 67 4.46 19.82 -3.65
C ASP A 67 4.03 20.19 -5.08
N LEU A 68 3.78 19.19 -5.95
CA LEU A 68 3.30 19.39 -7.32
C LEU A 68 1.81 19.79 -7.41
N LYS A 69 1.14 20.00 -6.26
CA LYS A 69 -0.29 20.39 -6.15
C LYS A 69 -1.26 19.42 -6.82
N LEU A 70 -0.85 18.17 -7.07
CA LEU A 70 -1.71 17.11 -7.63
C LEU A 70 -2.65 16.47 -6.58
N GLY A 71 -2.66 16.96 -5.34
CA GLY A 71 -3.44 16.44 -4.22
C GLY A 71 -2.55 15.98 -3.06
N ASN A 72 -3.04 15.03 -2.26
CA ASN A 72 -2.23 14.39 -1.21
C ASN A 72 -1.39 13.26 -1.82
N GLY A 73 -0.08 13.49 -1.97
CA GLY A 73 0.81 12.57 -2.64
C GLY A 73 0.99 11.22 -1.93
N THR A 74 0.81 11.16 -0.61
CA THR A 74 0.82 9.88 0.12
C THR A 74 -0.41 9.04 -0.26
N SER A 75 -1.59 9.66 -0.33
CA SER A 75 -2.83 8.98 -0.75
C SER A 75 -2.74 8.51 -2.20
N LEU A 76 -2.15 9.31 -3.09
CA LEU A 76 -1.93 8.92 -4.48
C LEU A 76 -1.00 7.72 -4.60
N LEU A 77 0.10 7.68 -3.83
CA LEU A 77 0.98 6.52 -3.81
C LEU A 77 0.26 5.24 -3.36
N ILE A 78 -0.53 5.31 -2.30
CA ILE A 78 -1.33 4.17 -1.82
C ILE A 78 -2.33 3.75 -2.90
N PHE A 79 -3.03 4.70 -3.52
CA PHE A 79 -4.01 4.44 -4.57
C PHE A 79 -3.37 3.76 -5.79
N THR A 80 -2.26 4.29 -6.29
CA THR A 80 -1.53 3.70 -7.42
C THR A 80 -1.01 2.30 -7.08
N ASN A 81 -0.55 2.07 -5.86
CA ASN A 81 -0.10 0.75 -5.43
C ASN A 81 -1.26 -0.26 -5.47
N ILE A 82 -2.43 0.07 -4.89
CA ILE A 82 -3.62 -0.79 -4.92
C ILE A 82 -4.05 -1.06 -6.37
N LEU A 83 -4.13 -0.01 -7.20
CA LEU A 83 -4.50 -0.15 -8.61
C LEU A 83 -3.54 -1.06 -9.37
N SER A 84 -2.24 -1.03 -9.07
CA SER A 84 -1.25 -1.86 -9.77
C SER A 84 -1.47 -3.37 -9.56
N TYR A 85 -2.09 -3.78 -8.45
CA TYR A 85 -2.40 -5.19 -8.16
C TYR A 85 -3.71 -5.68 -8.77
N LEU A 86 -4.62 -4.79 -9.14
CA LEU A 86 -5.93 -5.18 -9.68
C LEU A 86 -5.79 -5.98 -10.99
N PRO A 87 -5.06 -5.53 -12.04
CA PRO A 87 -5.00 -6.25 -13.31
C PRO A 87 -4.46 -7.67 -13.16
N ALA A 88 -3.40 -7.85 -12.37
CA ALA A 88 -2.80 -9.15 -12.12
C ALA A 88 -3.75 -10.09 -11.36
N SER A 89 -4.53 -9.56 -10.42
CA SER A 89 -5.49 -10.34 -9.65
C SER A 89 -6.67 -10.77 -10.51
N PHE A 90 -7.24 -9.86 -11.31
CA PHE A 90 -8.30 -10.19 -12.27
C PHE A 90 -7.82 -11.21 -13.31
N GLY A 91 -6.63 -11.02 -13.89
CA GLY A 91 -6.08 -11.95 -14.88
C GLY A 91 -5.94 -13.38 -14.33
N ARG A 92 -5.44 -13.54 -13.10
CA ARG A 92 -5.33 -14.84 -12.43
C ARG A 92 -6.69 -15.49 -12.21
N THR A 93 -7.66 -14.74 -11.68
CA THR A 93 -9.02 -15.25 -11.42
C THR A 93 -9.72 -15.69 -12.70
N VAL A 94 -9.56 -14.93 -13.79
CA VAL A 94 -10.15 -15.27 -15.10
C VAL A 94 -9.55 -16.55 -15.65
N VAL A 95 -8.21 -16.67 -15.66
CA VAL A 95 -7.52 -17.87 -16.13
C VAL A 95 -7.92 -19.11 -15.31
N GLN A 96 -8.00 -18.97 -13.99
CA GLN A 96 -8.39 -20.06 -13.10
C GLN A 96 -9.84 -20.51 -13.36
N ALA A 97 -10.78 -19.56 -13.52
CA ALA A 97 -12.17 -19.89 -13.81
C ALA A 97 -12.36 -20.59 -15.17
N TYR A 98 -11.55 -20.24 -16.18
CA TYR A 98 -11.54 -20.94 -17.47
C TYR A 98 -10.98 -22.37 -17.35
N GLN A 99 -9.94 -22.57 -16.54
CA GLN A 99 -9.36 -23.90 -16.31
C GLN A 99 -10.31 -24.84 -15.55
N ASP A 100 -11.03 -24.31 -14.56
CA ASP A 100 -11.98 -25.08 -13.74
C ASP A 100 -13.36 -25.24 -14.41
N GLY A 101 -13.60 -24.62 -15.57
CA GLY A 101 -14.90 -24.60 -16.25
C GLY A 101 -16.01 -23.90 -15.47
N ASN A 102 -15.66 -23.11 -14.46
CA ASN A 102 -16.60 -22.45 -13.54
C ASN A 102 -17.00 -21.06 -14.06
N TYR A 103 -17.77 -21.04 -15.14
CA TYR A 103 -18.29 -19.81 -15.74
C TYR A 103 -19.28 -19.08 -14.82
N ILE A 104 -20.03 -19.81 -13.99
CA ILE A 104 -20.99 -19.23 -13.04
C ILE A 104 -20.26 -18.40 -11.99
N GLY A 105 -19.18 -18.93 -11.41
CA GLY A 105 -18.38 -18.21 -10.41
C GLY A 105 -17.76 -16.92 -10.95
N LEU A 106 -17.29 -16.94 -12.21
CA LEU A 106 -16.74 -15.75 -12.86
C LEU A 106 -17.79 -14.65 -13.05
N VAL A 107 -19.00 -15.02 -13.49
CA VAL A 107 -20.12 -14.08 -13.64
C VAL A 107 -20.54 -13.51 -12.27
N THR A 108 -20.61 -14.34 -11.22
CA THR A 108 -20.92 -13.88 -9.87
C THR A 108 -19.89 -12.88 -9.34
N ILE A 109 -18.59 -13.12 -9.57
CA ILE A 109 -17.53 -12.19 -9.15
C ILE A 109 -17.69 -10.84 -9.86
N ILE A 110 -17.92 -10.84 -11.17
CA ILE A 110 -18.12 -9.60 -11.95
C ILE A 110 -19.32 -8.82 -11.41
N ILE A 111 -20.46 -9.48 -11.22
CA ILE A 111 -21.67 -8.84 -10.68
C ILE A 111 -21.42 -8.27 -9.28
N SER A 112 -20.75 -9.04 -8.41
CA SER A 112 -20.43 -8.59 -7.05
C SER A 112 -19.50 -7.37 -7.05
N PHE A 113 -18.52 -7.32 -7.96
CA PHE A 113 -17.62 -6.18 -8.11
C PHE A 113 -18.41 -4.92 -8.51
N PHE A 114 -19.29 -5.00 -9.51
CA PHE A 114 -20.13 -3.88 -9.91
C PHE A 114 -21.07 -3.42 -8.79
N LEU A 115 -21.72 -4.35 -8.07
CA LEU A 115 -22.57 -4.02 -6.92
C LEU A 115 -21.78 -3.32 -5.80
N LEU A 116 -20.57 -3.79 -5.51
CA LEU A 116 -19.72 -3.22 -4.48
C LEU A 116 -19.29 -1.79 -4.86
N VAL A 117 -18.86 -1.57 -6.12
CA VAL A 117 -18.52 -0.24 -6.62
C VAL A 117 -19.72 0.71 -6.56
N LEU A 118 -20.90 0.28 -7.02
CA LEU A 118 -22.13 1.07 -6.93
C LEU A 118 -22.50 1.40 -5.48
N GLY A 119 -22.38 0.43 -4.57
CA GLY A 119 -22.62 0.62 -3.15
C GLY A 119 -21.69 1.65 -2.53
N ILE A 120 -20.39 1.59 -2.83
CA ILE A 120 -19.41 2.57 -2.35
C ILE A 120 -19.74 3.97 -2.88
N VAL A 121 -20.02 4.10 -4.18
CA VAL A 121 -20.34 5.41 -4.80
C VAL A 121 -21.60 6.00 -4.19
N TYR A 122 -22.66 5.19 -4.04
CA TYR A 122 -23.91 5.64 -3.42
C TYR A 122 -23.71 6.17 -2.00
N VAL A 123 -22.94 5.44 -1.16
CA VAL A 123 -22.65 5.88 0.21
C VAL A 123 -21.80 7.14 0.22
N GLN A 124 -20.79 7.23 -0.65
CA GLN A 124 -19.90 8.40 -0.72
C GLN A 124 -20.61 9.66 -1.23
N GLU A 125 -21.55 9.53 -2.18
CA GLU A 125 -22.38 10.64 -2.65
C GLU A 125 -23.44 11.04 -1.63
N ALA A 126 -23.96 10.10 -0.83
CA ALA A 126 -24.91 10.39 0.24
C ALA A 126 -24.28 11.12 1.44
N GLU A 127 -22.97 10.95 1.66
CA GLU A 127 -22.22 11.62 2.73
C GLU A 127 -21.74 13.04 2.33
N ARG A 128 -21.81 13.38 1.04
CA ARG A 128 -21.35 14.67 0.49
C ARG A 128 -22.44 15.74 0.41
#